data_AF-A0A4Q2M6H1-F1
#
_entry.id   AF-A0A4Q2M6H1-F1
#
_cell.length_a   1.000
_cell.length_b   1.000
_cell.length_c   1.000
_cell.angle_alpha   90.00
_cell.angle_beta   90.00
_cell.angle_gamma   90.00
#
_symmetry.space_group_name_H-M   'P 1'
#
loop_
_entity.id
_entity.type
_entity.pdbx_description
1 polymer ?
#
loop_
_entity_poly.entity_id
_entity_poly.type
_entity_poly.pdbx_seq_one_letter_code
_entity_poly.pdbx_strand_id
1 'polypeptide(L)' 'MIPFEKSWPYDKVMNDIYVSSCPFCHADNVLIPLRPQELADVRTGKKKLLVFPCCHQKLTVIDADADYLLTDTVLRKL' A
#
# COMPACT_ATOMS: atom_id res chain seq x y z
N MET A 1 -15.88 4.10 3.18
CA MET A 1 -15.02 4.23 4.38
C MET A 1 -14.10 3.02 4.41
N ILE A 2 -12.80 3.24 4.37
CA ILE A 2 -11.79 2.17 4.37
C ILE A 2 -11.67 1.61 5.79
N PRO A 3 -11.76 0.29 6.01
CA PRO A 3 -11.45 -0.31 7.31
C PRO A 3 -10.01 0.02 7.75
N PHE A 4 -9.86 0.73 8.88
CA PHE A 4 -8.57 1.22 9.37
C PHE A 4 -7.55 0.11 9.64
N GLU A 5 -8.02 -1.05 10.12
CA GLU A 5 -7.17 -2.21 10.37
C GLU A 5 -6.52 -2.80 9.10
N LYS A 6 -7.08 -2.50 7.92
CA LYS A 6 -6.59 -2.96 6.61
C LYS A 6 -6.00 -1.84 5.76
N SER A 7 -5.92 -0.63 6.30
CA SER A 7 -5.36 0.51 5.60
C SER A 7 -3.90 0.74 5.95
N TRP A 8 -3.14 1.28 5.00
CA TRP A 8 -1.76 1.65 5.24
C TRP A 8 -1.41 2.96 4.51
N PRO A 9 -0.79 3.93 5.21
CA PRO A 9 -0.46 5.21 4.60
C PRO A 9 0.65 5.04 3.56
N TYR A 10 0.59 5.87 2.52
CA TYR A 10 1.63 5.98 1.51
C TYR A 10 1.90 7.44 1.16
N ASP A 11 3.13 7.70 0.73
CA ASP A 11 3.58 8.99 0.24
C ASP A 11 3.89 8.88 -1.26
N LYS A 12 3.41 9.85 -2.05
CA LYS A 12 3.78 10.00 -3.45
C LYS A 12 4.90 11.03 -3.57
N VAL A 13 6.09 10.58 -3.99
CA VAL A 13 7.25 11.44 -4.22
C VAL A 13 7.60 11.38 -5.71
N MET A 14 7.35 12.46 -6.44
CA MET A 14 7.47 12.50 -7.90
C MET A 14 6.65 11.39 -8.59
N ASN A 15 7.32 10.36 -9.14
CA ASN A 15 6.71 9.22 -9.81
C ASN A 15 6.78 7.92 -8.98
N ASP A 16 7.30 8.00 -7.77
CA ASP A 16 7.48 6.87 -6.88
C ASP A 16 6.47 6.90 -5.73
N ILE A 17 6.20 5.72 -5.19
CA ILE A 17 5.29 5.53 -4.05
C ILE A 17 6.06 4.87 -2.93
N TYR A 18 6.02 5.49 -1.76
CA TYR A 18 6.67 5.01 -0.55
C TYR A 18 5.64 4.68 0.51
N VAL A 19 5.93 3.73 1.39
CA VAL A 19 5.30 3.66 2.70
C VAL A 19 6.30 4.15 3.74
N SER A 20 5.87 4.98 4.68
CA SER A 20 6.77 5.57 5.68
C SER A 20 7.34 4.49 6.62
N SER A 21 6.58 3.43 6.91
CA SER A 21 7.04 2.22 7.61
C SER A 21 6.39 0.97 7.02
N CYS A 22 7.11 -0.13 6.86
CA CYS A 22 6.55 -1.40 6.39
C CYS A 22 5.65 -2.03 7.46
N PRO A 23 4.42 -2.48 7.12
CA PRO A 23 3.51 -3.09 8.11
C PRO A 23 3.99 -4.45 8.64
N PHE A 24 5.01 -5.06 8.03
CA PHE A 24 5.48 -6.41 8.37
C PHE A 24 6.81 -6.41 9.13
N CYS A 25 7.82 -5.71 8.61
CA CYS A 25 9.16 -5.69 9.19
C CYS A 25 9.57 -4.33 9.77
N HIS A 26 8.68 -3.34 9.70
CA HIS A 26 8.92 -1.98 10.21
C HIS A 26 10.11 -1.24 9.58
N ALA A 27 10.60 -1.68 8.42
CA ALA A 27 11.58 -0.91 7.64
C ALA A 27 10.99 0.45 7.25
N ASP A 28 11.78 1.51 7.36
CA ASP A 28 11.35 2.88 7.07
C ASP A 28 11.52 3.24 5.59
N ASN A 29 10.68 4.16 5.11
CA ASN A 29 10.74 4.76 3.77
C ASN A 29 10.88 3.73 2.65
N VAL A 30 10.01 2.73 2.64
CA VAL A 30 10.09 1.62 1.69
C VAL A 30 9.44 2.03 0.37
N LEU A 31 10.26 2.12 -0.70
CA LEU A 31 9.79 2.21 -2.07
C LEU A 31 9.00 0.95 -2.42
N ILE A 32 7.71 1.09 -2.71
CA ILE A 32 6.86 -0.04 -3.09
C ILE A 32 6.75 -0.14 -4.62
N PRO A 33 6.68 -1.35 -5.22
CA PRO A 33 6.54 -1.54 -6.67
C PRO A 33 5.11 -1.23 -7.17
N LEU A 34 4.65 -0.02 -6.90
CA LEU A 34 3.37 0.54 -7.30
C LEU A 34 3.64 1.89 -7.96
N ARG A 35 3.14 2.10 -9.18
CA ARG A 35 3.25 3.38 -9.88
C ARG A 35 1.99 4.22 -9.68
N PRO A 36 2.08 5.56 -9.78
CA PRO A 36 0.92 6.44 -9.66
C PRO A 36 -0.24 6.13 -10.63
N GLN A 37 0.07 5.67 -11.85
CA GLN A 37 -0.97 5.24 -12.81
C GLN A 37 -1.71 3.98 -12.33
N GLU A 38 -1.03 3.09 -11.62
CA GLU A 38 -1.61 1.86 -11.09
C GLU A 38 -2.50 2.14 -9.87
N LEU A 39 -2.25 3.22 -9.12
CA LEU A 39 -3.20 3.70 -8.10
C LEU A 39 -4.52 4.13 -8.73
N ALA A 40 -4.48 4.83 -9.88
CA ALA A 40 -5.69 5.23 -10.59
C ALA A 40 -6.48 4.00 -11.08
N ASP A 41 -5.79 2.99 -11.57
CA ASP A 41 -6.36 1.70 -11.91
C ASP A 41 -7.03 1.02 -10.70
N VAL A 42 -6.34 0.99 -9.56
CA VAL A 42 -6.86 0.38 -8.33
C VAL A 42 -8.14 1.06 -7.84
N ARG A 43 -8.21 2.39 -7.92
CA ARG A 43 -9.42 3.19 -7.61
C ARG A 43 -10.63 2.85 -8.48
N THR A 44 -10.40 2.31 -9.68
CA THR A 44 -11.47 1.87 -10.59
C THR A 44 -11.86 0.40 -10.39
N GLY A 45 -11.36 -0.24 -9.33
CA GLY A 45 -11.71 -1.61 -8.94
C GLY A 45 -10.71 -2.68 -9.39
N LYS A 46 -9.60 -2.31 -10.02
CA LYS A 46 -8.52 -3.28 -10.31
C LYS A 46 -7.81 -3.65 -9.01
N LYS A 47 -7.49 -4.93 -8.84
CA LYS A 47 -6.69 -5.41 -7.71
C LYS A 47 -5.24 -5.56 -8.13
N LYS A 48 -4.31 -5.21 -7.24
CA LYS A 48 -2.89 -5.35 -7.51
C LYS A 48 -2.17 -6.09 -6.39
N LEU A 49 -1.43 -7.14 -6.75
CA LEU A 49 -0.49 -7.79 -5.84
C LEU A 49 0.69 -6.84 -5.58
N LEU A 50 0.93 -6.56 -4.31
CA LEU A 50 2.06 -5.77 -3.85
C LEU A 50 3.02 -6.68 -3.08
N VAL A 51 4.28 -6.72 -3.50
CA VAL A 51 5.36 -7.42 -2.80
C VAL A 51 6.31 -6.37 -2.23
N PHE A 52 6.52 -6.39 -0.91
CA PHE A 52 7.42 -5.45 -0.24
C PHE A 52 8.88 -5.86 -0.50
N PRO A 53 9.74 -4.97 -1.04
CA PRO A 53 11.13 -5.33 -1.34
C PRO A 53 12.00 -5.51 -0.09
N CYS A 54 11.62 -4.92 1.05
CA CYS A 54 12.38 -5.02 2.29
C CYS A 54 12.29 -6.39 2.98
N CYS A 55 11.17 -7.10 2.85
CA CYS A 55 10.91 -8.35 3.58
C CYS A 55 10.24 -9.45 2.75
N HIS A 56 9.96 -9.18 1.47
CA HIS A 56 9.29 -10.11 0.54
C HIS A 56 7.89 -10.57 0.96
N GLN A 57 7.32 -9.98 2.01
CA GLN A 57 5.91 -10.14 2.33
C GLN A 57 5.04 -9.54 1.23
N LYS A 58 3.85 -10.11 1.06
CA LYS A 58 2.93 -9.71 -0.01
C LYS A 58 1.52 -9.51 0.52
N LEU A 59 0.79 -8.60 -0.11
CA LEU A 59 -0.62 -8.38 0.11
C LEU A 59 -1.30 -7.96 -1.20
N THR A 60 -2.62 -7.94 -1.24
CA THR A 60 -3.36 -7.39 -2.37
C THR A 60 -3.86 -6.00 -2.01
N VAL A 61 -3.48 -5.00 -2.81
CA VAL A 61 -4.11 -3.68 -2.78
C VAL A 61 -5.44 -3.78 -3.55
N ILE A 62 -6.54 -3.48 -2.86
CA ILE A 62 -7.91 -3.64 -3.38
C ILE A 62 -8.61 -2.31 -3.65
N ASP A 63 -8.15 -1.23 -3.00
CA ASP A 63 -8.58 0.15 -3.25
C ASP A 63 -7.45 1.10 -2.77
N ALA A 64 -7.54 2.38 -3.11
CA ALA A 64 -6.64 3.40 -2.59
C ALA A 64 -7.29 4.78 -2.64
N ASP A 65 -7.20 5.55 -1.56
CA ASP A 65 -7.59 6.97 -1.57
C ASP A 65 -6.36 7.87 -1.81
N ALA A 66 -6.42 9.12 -1.37
CA ALA A 66 -5.37 10.12 -1.60
C ALA A 66 -4.01 9.76 -0.95
N ASP A 67 -4.03 9.06 0.17
CA ASP A 67 -2.87 8.85 1.05
C ASP A 67 -2.88 7.49 1.78
N TYR A 68 -3.90 6.66 1.59
CA TYR A 68 -4.00 5.31 2.13
C TYR A 68 -4.24 4.26 1.04
N LEU A 69 -3.53 3.14 1.17
CA LEU A 69 -3.85 1.89 0.48
C LEU A 69 -4.86 1.11 1.32
N LEU A 70 -5.89 0.56 0.69
CA LEU A 70 -6.73 -0.48 1.29
C LEU A 70 -6.26 -1.85 0.80
N THR A 71 -6.13 -2.79 1.74
CA THR A 71 -5.61 -4.12 1.46
C THR A 71 -6.59 -5.23 1.84
N ASP A 72 -6.35 -6.43 1.33
CA ASP A 72 -7.08 -7.65 1.73
C ASP A 72 -6.66 -8.20 3.10
N THR A 73 -5.60 -7.64 3.69
CA THR A 73 -4.89 -8.15 4.85
C THR A 73 -5.07 -7.20 6.05
N VAL A 74 -5.23 -7.75 7.25
CA VAL A 74 -5.22 -6.95 8.49
C VAL A 74 -3.77 -6.59 8.83
N LEU A 75 -3.44 -5.31 8.83
CA LEU A 75 -2.10 -4.76 9.03
C LEU A 75 -1.92 -4.13 10.41
N ARG A 76 -3.02 -3.76 11.07
CA ARG A 76 -3.00 -3.23 12.44
C ARG A 76 -3.93 -4.07 13.31
N LYS A 77 -3.39 -4.60 14.41
CA LYS A 77 -4.22 -5.13 15.49
C LYS A 77 -4.72 -3.93 16.30
N LEU A 78 -6.04 -3.78 16.41
CA LEU A 78 -6.69 -2.85 17.32
C LEU A 78 -6.48 -3.29 18.78
#